data_AF-A0A397SU14-F1
#
_entry.id   AF-A0A397SU14-F1
#
_cell.length_a   1.000
_cell.length_b   1.000
_cell.length_c   1.000
_cell.angle_alpha   90.00
_cell.angle_beta   90.00
_cell.angle_gamma   90.00
#
_symmetry.space_group_name_H-M   'P 1'
#
loop_
_entity.id
_entity.type
_entity.pdbx_description
1 polymer ?
#
loop_
_entity_poly.entity_id
_entity_poly.type
_entity_poly.pdbx_seq_one_letter_code
_entity_poly.pdbx_strand_id
1 'polypeptide(L)'
;MWKKDQLRMLINKQKEANAYYYSLEPREKNFFWKELASKINLRFGTRYLGSTVSEKFQGLVRDFNSINNYVKGKGGRIIRLGERYYEEFLSMFWKKPVSDYIKIHEENVTARKASNDAVEILVLLSEMGERANVTLRGVDEENEKNKEDYEIE
;
A
#
# COMPACT_ATOMS: atom_id res chain seq x y z
N MET A 1 -24.83 6.61 21.78
CA MET A 1 -23.94 5.53 21.29
C MET A 1 -24.08 5.41 19.78
N TRP A 2 -22.97 5.29 19.03
CA TRP A 2 -23.00 5.15 17.56
C TRP A 2 -23.38 3.72 17.15
N LYS A 3 -24.38 3.57 16.28
CA LYS A 3 -24.85 2.29 15.74
C LYS A 3 -24.09 1.90 14.47
N LYS A 4 -24.12 0.60 14.10
CA LYS A 4 -23.42 0.06 12.92
C LYS A 4 -23.79 0.82 11.64
N ASP A 5 -25.07 1.07 11.41
CA ASP A 5 -25.54 1.72 10.17
C ASP A 5 -25.17 3.20 10.09
N GLN A 6 -25.10 3.88 11.25
CA GLN A 6 -24.63 5.27 11.33
C GLN A 6 -23.14 5.35 10.95
N LEU A 7 -22.32 4.42 11.46
CA LEU A 7 -20.90 4.35 11.14
C LEU A 7 -20.66 3.97 9.67
N ARG A 8 -21.44 3.02 9.15
CA ARG A 8 -21.41 2.63 7.73
C ARG A 8 -21.71 3.81 6.83
N MET A 9 -22.74 4.60 7.15
CA MET A 9 -23.08 5.82 6.39
C MET A 9 -21.97 6.87 6.46
N LEU A 10 -21.39 7.10 7.65
CA LEU A 10 -20.27 8.02 7.83
C LEU A 10 -19.06 7.63 6.97
N ILE A 11 -18.66 6.36 7.01
CA ILE A 11 -17.52 5.84 6.24
C ILE A 11 -17.77 5.98 4.73
N ASN A 12 -18.93 5.55 4.25
CA ASN A 12 -19.25 5.59 2.82
C ASN A 12 -19.28 7.03 2.31
N LYS A 13 -19.90 7.96 3.04
CA LYS A 13 -19.95 9.37 2.65
C LYS A 13 -18.57 10.01 2.64
N GLN A 14 -17.72 9.67 3.60
CA GLN A 14 -16.34 10.15 3.56
C GLN A 14 -15.58 9.58 2.36
N LYS A 15 -15.75 8.30 2.04
CA LYS A 15 -15.10 7.66 0.88
C LYS A 15 -15.53 8.29 -0.44
N GLU A 16 -16.84 8.52 -0.63
CA GLU A 16 -17.41 9.19 -1.81
C GLU A 16 -16.91 10.62 -1.95
N ALA A 17 -16.82 11.36 -0.84
CA ALA A 17 -16.50 12.79 -0.86
C ALA A 17 -15.02 13.10 -0.56
N ASN A 18 -14.13 12.10 -0.45
CA ASN A 18 -12.77 12.34 0.06
C ASN A 18 -11.97 13.31 -0.83
N ALA A 19 -12.06 13.15 -2.15
CA ALA A 19 -11.38 14.04 -3.09
C ALA A 19 -11.85 15.50 -2.92
N TYR A 20 -13.16 15.70 -2.87
CA TYR A 20 -13.78 16.99 -2.58
C TYR A 20 -13.36 17.52 -1.21
N TYR A 21 -13.38 16.70 -0.16
CA TYR A 21 -12.97 17.10 1.18
C TYR A 21 -11.55 17.67 1.22
N TYR A 22 -10.63 17.10 0.43
CA TYR A 22 -9.26 17.56 0.35
C TYR A 22 -9.04 18.77 -0.56
N SER A 23 -10.00 19.11 -1.44
CA SER A 23 -9.98 20.38 -2.18
C SER A 23 -10.52 21.56 -1.36
N LEU A 24 -11.22 21.30 -0.26
CA LEU A 24 -11.81 22.34 0.59
C LEU A 24 -10.78 23.10 1.43
N GLU A 25 -11.05 24.39 1.61
CA GLU A 25 -10.38 25.22 2.60
C GLU A 25 -10.72 24.80 4.03
N PRO A 26 -9.89 25.16 5.04
CA PRO A 26 -10.14 24.79 6.44
C PRO A 26 -11.52 25.19 6.96
N ARG A 27 -12.05 26.36 6.57
CA ARG A 27 -13.38 26.81 6.97
C ARG A 27 -14.50 25.97 6.35
N GLU A 28 -14.32 25.56 5.10
CA GLU A 28 -15.29 24.77 4.34
C GLU A 28 -15.34 23.32 4.83
N LYS A 29 -14.23 22.76 5.32
CA LYS A 29 -14.23 21.45 5.99
C LYS A 29 -15.16 21.41 7.19
N ASN A 30 -15.32 22.51 7.93
CA ASN A 30 -16.29 22.57 9.02
C ASN A 30 -17.73 22.50 8.51
N PHE A 31 -18.03 23.12 7.36
CA PHE A 31 -19.34 23.02 6.72
C PHE A 31 -19.61 21.62 6.20
N PHE A 32 -18.61 20.96 5.60
CA PHE A 32 -18.71 19.56 5.19
C PHE A 32 -19.14 18.65 6.34
N TRP A 33 -18.50 18.77 7.51
CA TRP A 33 -18.87 17.94 8.66
C TRP A 33 -20.26 18.26 9.21
N LYS A 34 -20.66 19.55 9.20
CA LYS A 34 -22.03 19.95 9.57
C LYS A 34 -23.07 19.36 8.61
N GLU A 35 -22.81 19.41 7.31
CA GLU A 35 -23.71 18.85 6.30
C GLU A 35 -23.84 17.32 6.46
N LEU A 36 -22.72 16.63 6.67
CA LEU A 36 -22.72 15.19 6.90
C LEU A 36 -23.48 14.83 8.19
N ALA A 37 -23.32 15.62 9.25
CA ALA A 37 -24.09 15.48 10.48
C ALA A 37 -25.58 15.66 10.23
N SER A 38 -25.99 16.68 9.48
CA SER A 38 -27.39 16.89 9.09
C SER A 38 -27.96 15.68 8.33
N LYS A 39 -27.20 15.10 7.39
CA LYS A 39 -27.62 13.89 6.65
C LYS A 39 -27.80 12.67 7.56
N ILE A 40 -26.88 12.46 8.50
CA ILE A 40 -26.97 11.35 9.49
C ILE A 40 -28.17 11.58 10.42
N ASN A 41 -28.33 12.81 10.93
CA ASN A 41 -29.43 13.18 11.81
C ASN A 41 -30.79 12.99 11.16
N LEU A 42 -30.94 13.44 9.92
CA LEU A 42 -32.17 13.27 9.15
C LEU A 42 -32.52 11.79 8.97
N ARG A 43 -31.52 10.95 8.67
CA ARG A 43 -31.75 9.52 8.41
C ARG A 43 -32.03 8.70 9.68
N PHE A 44 -31.37 9.01 10.79
CA PHE A 44 -31.38 8.16 11.98
C PHE A 44 -32.04 8.80 13.21
N GLY A 45 -32.65 9.98 13.07
CA GLY A 45 -33.28 10.71 14.17
C GLY A 45 -32.30 11.14 15.25
N THR A 46 -31.02 11.33 14.91
CA THR A 46 -29.98 11.77 15.85
C THR A 46 -29.87 13.29 15.93
N ARG A 47 -29.05 13.78 16.87
CA ARG A 47 -28.76 15.22 17.06
C ARG A 47 -27.25 15.49 17.12
N TYR A 48 -26.49 14.83 16.24
CA TYR A 48 -25.04 15.02 16.16
C TYR A 48 -24.70 16.41 15.63
N LEU A 49 -23.65 16.99 16.20
CA LEU A 49 -23.00 18.18 15.64
C LEU A 49 -21.94 17.76 14.61
N GLY A 50 -21.57 18.67 13.72
CA GLY A 50 -20.48 18.42 12.77
C GLY A 50 -19.17 18.03 13.47
N SER A 51 -18.86 18.67 14.60
CA SER A 51 -17.71 18.31 15.45
C SER A 51 -17.80 16.86 15.96
N THR A 52 -18.96 16.42 16.42
CA THR A 52 -19.19 15.03 16.88
C THR A 52 -18.95 14.01 15.78
N VAL A 53 -19.37 14.32 14.54
CA VAL A 53 -19.17 13.44 13.38
C VAL A 53 -17.70 13.39 12.97
N SER A 54 -17.04 14.55 12.90
CA SER A 54 -15.61 14.65 12.59
C SER A 54 -14.76 13.90 13.62
N GLU A 55 -14.99 14.15 14.91
CA GLU A 55 -14.29 13.46 16.00
C GLU A 55 -14.51 11.94 15.94
N LYS A 56 -15.74 11.51 15.62
CA LYS A 56 -16.01 10.09 15.48
C LYS A 56 -15.22 9.47 14.33
N PHE A 57 -15.15 10.16 13.19
CA PHE A 57 -14.38 9.69 12.04
C PHE A 57 -12.88 9.63 12.35
N GLN A 58 -12.32 10.67 12.98
CA GLN A 58 -10.92 10.66 13.43
C GLN A 58 -10.65 9.54 14.44
N GLY A 59 -11.62 9.22 15.30
CA GLY A 59 -11.58 8.06 16.17
C GLY A 59 -11.41 6.74 15.40
N LEU A 60 -12.16 6.54 14.32
CA LEU A 60 -12.03 5.34 13.47
C LEU A 60 -10.64 5.25 12.82
N VAL A 61 -10.09 6.37 12.36
CA VAL A 61 -8.73 6.44 11.82
C VAL A 61 -7.68 6.06 12.88
N ARG A 62 -7.85 6.53 14.12
CA ARG A 62 -6.97 6.14 15.24
C ARG A 62 -7.08 4.66 15.58
N ASP A 63 -8.30 4.12 15.60
CA ASP A 63 -8.53 2.70 15.86
C ASP A 63 -7.86 1.83 14.79
N PHE A 64 -7.99 2.22 13.51
CA PHE A 64 -7.27 1.58 12.41
C PHE A 64 -5.74 1.62 12.62
N ASN A 65 -5.18 2.80 12.93
CA ASN A 65 -3.74 2.95 13.13
C ASN A 65 -3.23 2.08 14.30
N SER A 66 -4.00 1.96 15.39
CA SER A 66 -3.66 1.09 16.53
C SER A 66 -3.53 -0.37 16.12
N ILE A 67 -4.48 -0.87 15.30
CA ILE A 67 -4.45 -2.25 14.82
C ILE A 67 -3.36 -2.44 13.77
N ASN A 68 -3.20 -1.50 12.84
CA ASN A 68 -2.15 -1.56 11.83
C ASN A 68 -0.76 -1.61 12.47
N ASN A 69 -0.54 -0.89 13.59
CA ASN A 69 0.72 -0.99 14.31
C ASN A 69 0.87 -2.31 15.08
N TYR A 70 -0.23 -2.85 15.64
CA TYR A 70 -0.24 -4.20 16.23
C TYR A 70 0.15 -5.26 15.20
N VAL A 71 -0.48 -5.27 14.02
CA VAL A 71 -0.20 -6.20 12.91
C VAL A 71 1.25 -6.08 12.42
N LYS A 72 1.83 -4.87 12.44
CA LYS A 72 3.21 -4.62 12.02
C LYS A 72 4.26 -4.84 13.13
N GLY A 73 3.86 -5.29 14.32
CA GLY A 73 4.78 -5.48 15.46
C GLY A 73 5.37 -4.18 16.00
N LYS A 74 4.79 -3.01 15.71
CA LYS A 74 5.30 -1.68 16.12
C LYS A 74 4.70 -1.17 17.44
N GLY A 75 4.10 -2.07 18.22
CA GLY A 75 3.28 -1.73 19.38
C GLY A 75 1.88 -1.25 18.99
N GLY A 76 0.85 -1.64 19.72
CA GLY A 76 -0.54 -1.36 19.37
C GLY A 76 -1.48 -2.27 20.14
N ARG A 77 -2.79 -2.10 19.96
CA ARG A 77 -3.80 -2.94 20.61
C ARG A 77 -4.90 -3.29 19.63
N ILE A 78 -5.41 -4.52 19.73
CA ILE A 78 -6.62 -4.95 19.04
C ILE A 78 -7.82 -4.21 19.64
N ILE A 79 -8.56 -3.50 18.79
CA ILE A 79 -9.75 -2.74 19.18
C ILE A 79 -10.93 -3.28 18.38
N ARG A 80 -11.99 -3.76 19.05
CA ARG A 80 -13.16 -4.38 18.39
C ARG A 80 -13.78 -3.54 17.27
N LEU A 81 -13.78 -2.21 17.43
CA LEU A 81 -14.31 -1.31 16.40
C LEU A 81 -13.35 -1.14 15.23
N GLY A 82 -12.04 -1.06 15.51
CA GLY A 82 -11.02 -1.01 14.48
C GLY A 82 -11.01 -2.30 13.65
N GLU A 83 -11.13 -3.47 14.29
CA GLU A 83 -11.15 -4.78 13.64
C GLU A 83 -12.28 -4.85 12.62
N ARG A 84 -13.47 -4.38 12.99
CA ARG A 84 -14.67 -4.38 12.14
C ARG A 84 -14.49 -3.65 10.80
N TYR A 85 -13.71 -2.57 10.77
CA TYR A 85 -13.51 -1.75 9.57
C TYR A 85 -12.06 -1.79 9.07
N TYR A 86 -11.22 -2.67 9.62
CA TYR A 86 -9.79 -2.68 9.36
C TYR A 86 -9.49 -2.87 7.88
N GLU A 87 -10.09 -3.89 7.25
CA GLU A 87 -9.90 -4.22 5.84
C GLU A 87 -10.32 -3.09 4.91
N GLU A 88 -11.46 -2.44 5.18
CA GLU A 88 -11.89 -1.27 4.39
C GLU A 88 -10.89 -0.11 4.51
N PHE A 89 -10.34 0.08 5.71
CA PHE A 89 -9.34 1.10 5.94
C PHE A 89 -7.97 0.73 5.33
N LEU A 90 -7.69 -0.51 4.92
CA LEU A 90 -6.46 -0.82 4.18
C LEU A 90 -6.35 -0.03 2.86
N SER A 91 -7.49 0.33 2.25
CA SER A 91 -7.51 1.15 1.03
C SER A 91 -7.03 2.59 1.22
N MET A 92 -6.81 3.04 2.47
CA MET A 92 -6.35 4.39 2.79
C MET A 92 -7.23 5.51 2.22
N PHE A 93 -8.52 5.24 1.98
CA PHE A 93 -9.44 6.15 1.29
C PHE A 93 -9.60 7.53 1.96
N TRP A 94 -9.24 7.67 3.23
CA TRP A 94 -9.32 8.94 3.98
C TRP A 94 -8.05 9.78 3.91
N LYS A 95 -7.00 9.30 3.24
CA LYS A 95 -5.79 10.10 3.02
C LYS A 95 -6.02 11.10 1.91
N LYS A 96 -5.20 12.16 1.90
CA LYS A 96 -5.17 13.12 0.79
C LYS A 96 -4.87 12.35 -0.50
N PRO A 97 -5.71 12.48 -1.55
CA PRO A 97 -5.39 11.92 -2.84
C PRO A 97 -4.04 12.47 -3.30
N VAL A 98 -3.17 11.56 -3.73
CA VAL A 98 -1.92 11.92 -4.39
C VAL A 98 -2.30 12.47 -5.77
N SER A 99 -1.69 13.57 -6.20
CA SER A 99 -1.90 14.10 -7.55
C SER A 99 -1.54 13.03 -8.59
N ASP A 100 -2.30 12.95 -9.68
CA ASP A 100 -2.01 12.03 -10.79
C ASP A 100 -0.58 12.19 -11.29
N TYR A 101 -0.04 13.41 -11.28
CA TYR A 101 1.36 13.67 -11.61
C TYR A 101 2.33 12.93 -10.70
N ILE A 102 2.12 12.98 -9.38
CA ILE A 102 2.99 12.32 -8.40
C ILE A 102 2.84 10.80 -8.53
N LYS A 103 1.61 10.30 -8.75
CA LYS A 103 1.35 8.88 -8.96
C LYS A 103 2.10 8.35 -10.20
N ILE A 104 1.98 9.04 -11.34
CA ILE A 104 2.69 8.69 -12.58
C ILE A 104 4.22 8.76 -12.36
N HIS A 105 4.71 9.77 -11.64
CA HIS A 105 6.12 9.89 -11.32
C HIS A 105 6.62 8.70 -10.49
N GLU A 106 5.91 8.34 -9.42
CA GLU A 106 6.25 7.20 -8.55
C GLU A 106 6.24 5.88 -9.33
N GLU A 107 5.21 5.64 -10.15
CA GLU A 107 5.11 4.45 -11.01
C GLU A 107 6.31 4.36 -11.96
N ASN A 108 6.68 5.46 -12.61
CA ASN A 108 7.85 5.52 -13.49
C ASN A 108 9.16 5.26 -12.74
N VAL A 109 9.31 5.79 -11.52
CA VAL A 109 10.49 5.55 -10.68
C VAL A 109 10.59 4.07 -10.28
N THR A 110 9.48 3.45 -9.86
CA THR A 110 9.44 2.03 -9.51
C THR A 110 9.74 1.15 -10.72
N ALA A 111 9.16 1.44 -11.88
CA ALA A 111 9.42 0.71 -13.12
C ALA A 111 10.90 0.78 -13.54
N ARG A 112 11.51 1.98 -13.44
CA ARG A 112 12.95 2.15 -13.71
C ARG A 112 13.82 1.33 -12.75
N LYS A 113 13.47 1.32 -11.46
CA LYS A 113 14.22 0.53 -10.48
C LYS A 113 14.15 -0.97 -10.79
N ALA A 114 12.96 -1.49 -11.03
CA ALA A 114 12.78 -2.90 -11.41
C ALA A 114 13.51 -3.26 -12.71
N SER A 115 13.52 -2.35 -13.70
CA SER A 115 14.29 -2.53 -14.93
C SER A 115 15.80 -2.60 -14.66
N ASN A 116 16.32 -1.74 -13.79
CA ASN A 116 17.75 -1.76 -13.45
C ASN A 116 18.13 -3.04 -12.70
N ASP A 117 17.30 -3.47 -11.74
CA ASP A 117 17.51 -4.71 -11.00
C ASP A 117 17.51 -5.92 -11.97
N ALA A 118 16.62 -5.94 -12.96
CA ALA A 118 16.59 -6.99 -13.98
C ALA A 118 17.82 -6.99 -14.89
N VAL A 119 18.31 -5.80 -15.28
CA VAL A 119 19.55 -5.68 -16.06
C VAL A 119 20.74 -6.23 -15.27
N GLU A 120 20.84 -5.90 -13.98
CA GLU A 120 21.92 -6.41 -13.11
C GLU A 120 21.90 -7.94 -13.03
N ILE A 121 20.72 -8.54 -12.86
CA ILE A 121 20.55 -10.00 -12.87
C ILE A 121 20.98 -10.60 -14.21
N LEU A 122 20.63 -9.99 -15.34
CA LEU A 122 21.00 -10.50 -16.67
C LEU A 122 22.51 -10.44 -16.91
N VAL A 123 23.19 -9.39 -16.44
CA VAL A 123 24.65 -9.29 -16.52
C VAL A 123 25.30 -10.40 -15.70
N LEU A 124 24.87 -10.61 -14.45
CA LEU A 124 25.39 -11.67 -13.59
C LEU A 124 25.19 -13.06 -14.22
N LEU A 125 24.02 -13.32 -14.81
CA LEU A 125 23.76 -14.59 -15.50
C LEU A 125 24.65 -14.80 -16.73
N SER A 126 24.92 -13.72 -17.47
CA SER A 126 25.82 -13.77 -18.64
C SER A 126 27.25 -14.09 -18.22
N GLU A 127 27.77 -13.43 -17.18
CA GLU A 127 29.10 -13.70 -16.62
C GLU A 127 29.22 -15.14 -16.09
N MET A 128 28.18 -15.65 -15.42
CA MET A 128 28.15 -17.03 -14.96
C MET A 128 28.17 -18.03 -16.11
N GLY A 129 27.43 -17.76 -17.19
CA GLY A 129 27.42 -18.59 -18.40
C GLY A 129 28.78 -18.61 -19.11
N GLU A 130 29.44 -17.46 -19.22
CA GLU A 130 30.79 -17.35 -19.78
C GLU A 130 31.81 -18.15 -18.96
N ARG A 131 31.78 -18.03 -17.62
CA ARG A 131 32.65 -18.80 -16.73
C ARG A 131 32.43 -20.31 -16.87
N ALA A 132 31.17 -20.75 -16.93
CA ALA A 132 30.85 -22.16 -17.12
C ALA A 132 31.36 -22.70 -18.46
N ASN A 133 31.23 -21.94 -19.55
CA ASN A 133 31.75 -22.33 -20.87
C ASN A 133 33.28 -22.44 -20.90
N VAL A 134 34.00 -21.54 -20.21
CA VAL A 134 35.47 -21.63 -20.09
C VAL A 134 35.88 -22.89 -19.34
N THR A 135 35.21 -23.22 -18.24
CA THR A 135 35.49 -24.45 -17.48
C THR A 135 35.22 -25.70 -18.32
N LEU A 136 34.13 -25.76 -19.07
CA LEU A 136 33.82 -26.91 -19.94
C LEU A 136 34.87 -27.11 -21.04
N ARG A 137 35.31 -26.02 -21.71
CA ARG A 137 36.39 -26.12 -22.71
C ARG A 137 37.70 -26.63 -22.11
N GLY A 138 38.06 -26.18 -20.91
CA GLY A 138 39.27 -26.69 -20.23
C GLY A 138 39.19 -28.19 -19.91
N VAL A 139 38.01 -28.69 -19.58
CA VAL A 139 37.77 -30.13 -19.34
C VAL A 139 37.83 -30.93 -20.64
N ASP A 140 37.28 -30.40 -21.74
CA ASP A 140 37.35 -31.05 -23.05
C ASP A 140 38.80 -31.14 -23.56
N GLU A 141 39.59 -30.07 -23.42
CA GLU A 141 41.02 -30.03 -23.77
C GLU A 141 41.87 -30.99 -22.92
N GLU A 142 41.57 -31.13 -21.63
CA GLU A 142 42.25 -32.09 -20.73
C GLU A 142 41.89 -33.54 -21.06
N ASN A 143 40.64 -33.80 -21.44
CA ASN A 143 40.19 -35.12 -21.88
C ASN A 143 40.76 -35.54 -23.24
N GLU A 144 41.00 -34.59 -24.17
CA GLU A 144 41.68 -34.87 -25.44
C GLU A 144 43.15 -35.20 -25.23
N LYS A 145 43.89 -34.43 -24.40
CA LYS A 145 45.29 -34.76 -24.05
C LYS A 145 45.45 -36.11 -23.38
N ASN A 146 44.56 -36.43 -22.45
CA ASN A 146 44.60 -37.73 -21.78
C ASN A 146 44.34 -38.90 -22.74
N LYS A 147 43.65 -38.71 -23.89
CA LYS A 147 43.48 -39.76 -24.90
C LYS A 147 44.74 -39.97 -25.75
N GLU A 148 45.47 -38.91 -26.07
CA GLU A 148 46.71 -39.00 -26.86
C GLU A 148 47.84 -39.74 -26.10
N ASP A 149 47.90 -39.61 -24.78
CA ASP A 149 48.90 -40.28 -23.93
C ASP A 149 48.70 -41.81 -23.82
N TYR A 150 47.54 -42.36 -24.21
CA TYR A 150 47.27 -43.82 -24.24
C TYR A 150 47.45 -44.46 -25.62
N GLU A 151 47.74 -43.70 -26.68
CA GLU A 151 47.91 -44.23 -28.05
C GLU A 151 49.38 -44.38 -28.50
N ILE A 152 50.35 -44.25 -27.58
CA ILE A 152 51.78 -44.50 -27.86
C ILE A 152 52.15 -45.92 -27.39
N GLU A 153 51.98 -46.92 -28.27
CA GLU A 153 52.61 -48.24 -28.20
C GLU A 153 53.46 -48.50 -29.47
#